data_AF-A0A3D9E4A9-F1
#
_entry.id   AF-A0A3D9E4A9-F1
#
_cell.length_a   1.000
_cell.length_b   1.000
_cell.length_c   1.000
_cell.angle_alpha   90.00
_cell.angle_beta   90.00
_cell.angle_gamma   90.00
#
_symmetry.space_group_name_H-M   'P 1'
#
loop_
_entity.id
_entity.type
_entity.pdbx_description
1 polymer ?
#
loop_
_entity_poly.entity_id
_entity_poly.type
_entity_poly.pdbx_seq_one_letter_code
_entity_poly.pdbx_strand_id
1 'polypeptide(L)'
;MRADLDEKIARAQGMDWTSVVARVAEIAQRARQTALEAREAGDRAGVLRAGDSELRALSVLATNGADGEVDIARQAWTQDVSVAVVRLARRGHHTVDAVADELDALHRPEIADEIRALIPEPTTTALEA
;
A
#
# COMPACT_ATOMS: atom_id res chain seq x y z
N MET A 1 19.93 5.81 17.22
CA MET A 1 18.65 5.76 17.95
C MET A 1 17.44 5.65 17.02
N ARG A 2 17.36 6.44 15.93
CA ARG A 2 16.32 6.30 14.88
C ARG A 2 16.32 4.92 14.18
N ALA A 3 17.45 4.54 13.58
CA ALA A 3 17.60 3.24 12.90
C ALA A 3 17.30 2.01 13.78
N ASP A 4 17.54 2.13 15.09
CA ASP A 4 17.32 1.05 16.05
C ASP A 4 15.83 0.90 16.43
N LEU A 5 15.05 1.97 16.31
CA LEU A 5 13.60 1.94 16.49
C LEU A 5 12.90 1.49 15.19
N ASP A 6 13.40 1.92 14.03
CA ASP A 6 12.93 1.51 12.70
C ASP A 6 13.11 -0.01 12.52
N GLU A 7 14.25 -0.55 12.94
CA GLU A 7 14.52 -1.99 12.94
C GLU A 7 13.66 -2.74 13.97
N LYS A 8 13.35 -2.13 15.13
CA LYS A 8 12.48 -2.73 16.15
C LYS A 8 11.01 -2.79 15.72
N ILE A 9 10.50 -1.77 15.05
CA ILE A 9 9.12 -1.76 14.51
C ILE A 9 9.00 -2.72 13.33
N ALA A 10 9.99 -2.73 12.44
CA ALA A 10 10.03 -3.69 11.32
C ALA A 10 10.14 -5.14 11.80
N ARG A 11 10.97 -5.43 12.82
CA ARG A 11 11.09 -6.76 13.43
C ARG A 11 9.84 -7.17 14.23
N ALA A 12 9.20 -6.25 14.93
CA ALA A 12 8.05 -6.58 15.79
C ALA A 12 6.78 -6.93 14.99
N GLN A 13 6.68 -6.50 13.74
CA GLN A 13 5.47 -6.69 12.91
C GLN A 13 5.73 -7.39 11.56
N GLY A 14 6.99 -7.68 11.21
CA GLY A 14 7.35 -8.28 9.93
C GLY A 14 7.00 -7.41 8.72
N MET A 15 6.69 -6.12 8.95
CA MET A 15 6.31 -5.16 7.92
C MET A 15 7.47 -4.21 7.65
N ASP A 16 7.75 -3.95 6.38
CA ASP A 16 8.70 -2.91 5.98
C ASP A 16 8.19 -1.51 6.39
N TRP A 17 9.11 -0.56 6.54
CA TRP A 17 8.78 0.79 6.99
C TRP A 17 7.77 1.50 6.09
N THR A 18 7.81 1.26 4.78
CA THR A 18 6.85 1.83 3.84
C THR A 18 5.43 1.32 4.12
N SER A 19 5.27 0.03 4.38
CA SER A 19 3.99 -0.55 4.80
C SER A 19 3.47 0.04 6.11
N VAL A 20 4.36 0.33 7.08
CA VAL A 20 3.99 1.00 8.34
C VAL A 20 3.50 2.42 8.07
N VAL A 21 4.22 3.21 7.27
CA VAL A 21 3.84 4.58 6.89
C VAL A 21 2.49 4.59 6.18
N ALA A 22 2.29 3.72 5.19
CA ALA A 22 1.04 3.59 4.46
C ALA A 22 -0.13 3.27 5.41
N ARG A 23 0.09 2.37 6.37
CA ARG A 23 -0.95 1.99 7.34
C ARG A 23 -1.29 3.14 8.29
N VAL A 24 -0.31 3.89 8.76
CA VAL A 24 -0.55 5.06 9.63
C VAL A 24 -1.31 6.16 8.87
N ALA A 25 -0.99 6.36 7.59
CA ALA A 25 -1.71 7.29 6.72
C ALA A 25 -3.18 6.90 6.53
N GLU A 26 -3.44 5.62 6.31
CA GLU A 26 -4.80 5.10 6.17
C GLU A 26 -5.60 5.30 7.47
N ILE A 27 -4.98 5.12 8.64
CA ILE A 27 -5.61 5.42 9.93
C ILE A 27 -5.98 6.90 10.02
N ALA A 28 -5.08 7.81 9.63
CA ALA A 28 -5.36 9.25 9.62
C ALA A 28 -6.55 9.58 8.70
N GLN A 29 -6.57 9.03 7.48
CA GLN A 29 -7.67 9.24 6.53
C GLN A 29 -9.01 8.70 7.04
N ARG A 30 -9.03 7.50 7.62
CA ARG A 30 -10.26 6.93 8.22
C ARG A 30 -10.76 7.74 9.40
N ALA A 31 -9.84 8.23 10.24
CA ALA A 31 -10.17 9.11 11.35
C ALA A 31 -10.79 10.42 10.85
N ARG A 32 -10.22 11.03 9.80
CA ARG A 32 -10.79 12.22 9.15
C ARG A 32 -12.20 11.96 8.62
N GLN A 33 -12.40 10.85 7.92
CA GLN A 33 -13.71 10.48 7.38
C GLN A 33 -14.74 10.29 8.50
N THR A 34 -14.35 9.61 9.58
CA THR A 34 -15.19 9.45 10.77
C THR A 34 -15.54 10.79 11.41
N ALA A 35 -14.60 11.74 11.45
CA ALA A 35 -14.85 13.08 11.95
C ALA A 35 -15.86 13.86 11.09
N LEU A 36 -15.79 13.70 9.76
CA LEU A 36 -16.75 14.31 8.84
C LEU A 36 -18.16 13.74 9.03
N GLU A 37 -18.28 12.41 9.13
CA GLU A 37 -19.55 11.73 9.40
C GLU A 37 -20.15 12.12 10.75
N ALA A 38 -19.33 12.18 11.80
CA ALA A 38 -19.77 12.64 13.12
C ALA A 38 -20.22 14.11 13.09
N ARG A 39 -19.56 14.96 12.30
CA ARG A 39 -19.96 16.36 12.11
C ARG A 39 -21.32 16.48 11.44
N GLU A 40 -21.57 15.69 10.39
CA GLU A 40 -22.86 15.64 9.69
C GLU A 40 -23.99 15.14 10.60
N ALA A 41 -23.70 14.19 11.48
CA ALA A 41 -24.62 13.69 12.50
C ALA A 41 -24.82 14.64 13.70
N GLY A 42 -24.05 15.75 13.78
CA GLY A 42 -24.07 16.66 14.91
C GLY A 42 -23.40 16.13 16.18
N ASP A 43 -22.70 14.99 16.13
CA ASP A 43 -21.95 14.42 17.24
C ASP A 43 -20.60 15.12 17.44
N ARG A 44 -20.61 16.20 18.22
CA ARG A 44 -19.40 16.97 18.56
C ARG A 44 -18.35 16.13 19.28
N ALA A 45 -18.76 15.17 20.12
CA ALA A 45 -17.81 14.32 20.85
C ALA A 45 -17.14 13.30 19.92
N GLY A 46 -17.88 12.80 18.92
CA GLY A 46 -17.35 11.98 17.83
C GLY A 46 -16.31 12.73 17.01
N VAL A 47 -16.61 13.97 16.60
CA VAL A 47 -15.66 14.83 15.86
C VAL A 47 -14.34 14.99 16.60
N LEU A 48 -14.38 15.31 17.90
CA LEU A 48 -13.16 15.55 18.68
C LEU A 48 -12.33 14.27 18.86
N ARG A 49 -12.97 13.13 19.13
CA ARG A 49 -12.26 11.84 19.29
C ARG A 49 -11.63 11.36 18.00
N ALA A 50 -12.34 11.52 16.89
CA ALA A 50 -11.83 11.18 15.56
C ALA A 50 -10.68 12.12 15.17
N GLY A 51 -10.82 13.43 15.42
CA GLY A 51 -9.75 14.41 15.20
C GLY A 51 -8.49 14.15 16.04
N ASP A 52 -8.61 13.76 17.31
CA ASP A 52 -7.46 13.37 18.14
C ASP A 52 -6.75 12.12 17.58
N SER A 53 -7.53 11.17 17.05
CA SER A 53 -6.99 9.97 16.42
C SER A 53 -6.23 10.29 15.13
N GLU A 54 -6.77 11.20 14.31
CA GLU A 54 -6.10 11.72 13.11
C GLU A 54 -4.80 12.43 13.49
N LEU A 55 -4.84 13.35 14.47
CA LEU A 55 -3.66 14.10 14.92
C LEU A 55 -2.55 13.19 15.43
N ARG A 56 -2.88 12.13 16.19
CA ARG A 56 -1.88 11.16 16.63
C ARG A 56 -1.23 10.44 15.45
N ALA A 57 -2.02 10.00 14.47
CA ALA A 57 -1.50 9.34 13.28
C ALA A 57 -0.59 10.27 12.46
N LEU A 58 -1.03 11.51 12.23
CA LEU A 58 -0.22 12.54 11.56
C LEU A 58 1.06 12.88 12.34
N SER A 59 1.00 12.92 13.67
CA SER A 59 2.17 13.13 14.52
C SER A 59 3.20 12.00 14.38
N VAL A 60 2.75 10.75 14.24
CA VAL A 60 3.65 9.61 13.95
C VAL A 60 4.32 9.82 12.59
N LEU A 61 3.56 10.19 11.56
CA LEU A 61 4.10 10.44 10.21
C LEU A 61 5.15 11.57 10.22
N ALA A 62 4.80 12.70 10.82
CA ALA A 62 5.69 13.86 10.94
C ALA A 62 6.98 13.55 11.73
N THR A 63 6.89 12.80 12.82
CA THR A 63 8.07 12.43 13.64
C THR A 63 9.06 11.56 12.86
N ASN A 64 8.56 10.81 11.88
CA ASN A 64 9.35 9.88 11.08
C ASN A 64 9.73 10.41 9.69
N GLY A 65 9.63 11.74 9.47
CA GLY A 65 10.11 12.38 8.24
C GLY A 65 9.26 12.09 7.01
N ALA A 66 7.98 11.76 7.20
CA ALA A 66 7.03 11.78 6.11
C ALA A 66 6.60 13.24 5.91
N ASP A 67 7.32 13.94 5.02
CA ASP A 67 7.35 15.40 4.97
C ASP A 67 6.10 16.04 4.33
N GLY A 68 5.14 15.25 3.82
CA GLY A 68 3.89 15.79 3.28
C GLY A 68 2.78 14.75 3.07
N GLU A 69 1.53 15.17 3.36
CA GLU A 69 0.31 14.38 3.10
C GLU A 69 0.22 13.92 1.64
N VAL A 70 0.71 14.75 0.71
CA VAL A 70 0.74 14.45 -0.73
C VAL A 70 1.68 13.29 -1.05
N ASP A 71 2.86 13.24 -0.44
CA ASP A 71 3.84 12.19 -0.70
C ASP A 71 3.38 10.85 -0.11
N ILE A 72 2.77 10.92 1.08
CA ILE A 72 2.17 9.77 1.74
C ILE A 72 0.99 9.23 0.91
N ALA A 73 0.09 10.10 0.45
CA ALA A 73 -1.03 9.71 -0.40
C ALA A 73 -0.55 9.13 -1.75
N ARG A 74 0.48 9.73 -2.36
CA ARG A 74 1.08 9.23 -3.59
C ARG A 74 1.70 7.85 -3.40
N GLN A 75 2.37 7.62 -2.27
CA GLN A 75 3.00 6.33 -1.96
C GLN A 75 1.94 5.25 -1.70
N ALA A 76 0.88 5.56 -0.94
CA ALA A 76 -0.25 4.66 -0.72
C ALA A 76 -0.95 4.30 -2.04
N TRP A 77 -1.22 5.28 -2.90
CA TRP A 77 -1.82 5.03 -4.22
C TRP A 77 -0.94 4.17 -5.11
N THR A 78 0.38 4.42 -5.10
CA THR A 78 1.32 3.61 -5.88
C THR A 78 1.28 2.16 -5.40
N GLN A 79 1.21 1.92 -4.09
CA GLN A 79 1.10 0.59 -3.51
C GLN A 79 -0.23 -0.10 -3.88
N ASP A 80 -1.36 0.59 -3.71
CA ASP A 80 -2.68 0.04 -4.03
C ASP A 80 -2.80 -0.33 -5.52
N VAL A 81 -2.32 0.55 -6.40
CA VAL A 81 -2.26 0.30 -7.85
C VAL A 81 -1.36 -0.90 -8.13
N SER A 82 -0.17 -0.96 -7.54
CA SER A 82 0.75 -2.09 -7.74
C SER A 82 0.12 -3.42 -7.30
N VAL A 83 -0.53 -3.45 -6.15
CA VAL A 83 -1.24 -4.66 -5.65
C VAL A 83 -2.40 -5.04 -6.56
N ALA A 84 -3.18 -4.06 -7.04
CA ALA A 84 -4.29 -4.31 -7.94
C ALA A 84 -3.82 -4.87 -9.29
N VAL A 85 -2.74 -4.30 -9.86
CA VAL A 85 -2.11 -4.77 -11.10
C VAL A 85 -1.61 -6.19 -10.95
N VAL A 86 -0.86 -6.51 -9.89
CA VAL A 86 -0.37 -7.87 -9.64
C VAL A 86 -1.51 -8.87 -9.45
N ARG A 87 -2.57 -8.48 -8.72
CA ARG A 87 -3.76 -9.33 -8.56
C ARG A 87 -4.49 -9.57 -9.87
N LEU A 88 -4.57 -8.57 -10.74
CA LEU A 88 -5.20 -8.68 -12.04
C LEU A 88 -4.36 -9.55 -12.98
N ALA A 89 -3.05 -9.34 -13.00
CA ALA A 89 -2.08 -10.14 -13.75
C ALA A 89 -2.22 -11.64 -13.41
N ARG A 90 -2.30 -11.99 -12.12
CA ARG A 90 -2.52 -13.39 -11.68
C ARG A 90 -3.82 -14.04 -12.16
N ARG A 91 -4.78 -13.28 -12.69
CA ARG A 91 -6.07 -13.81 -13.18
C ARG A 91 -6.05 -14.21 -14.65
N GLY A 92 -5.03 -13.84 -15.42
CA GLY A 92 -4.98 -14.20 -16.84
C GLY A 92 -3.68 -13.80 -17.54
N HIS A 93 -3.22 -14.70 -18.42
CA HIS A 93 -1.98 -14.56 -19.18
C HIS A 93 -1.90 -13.24 -19.97
N HIS A 94 -2.98 -12.86 -20.66
CA HIS A 94 -3.02 -11.62 -21.45
C HIS A 94 -2.77 -10.34 -20.64
N THR A 95 -3.14 -10.30 -19.36
CA THR A 95 -2.91 -9.11 -18.52
C THR A 95 -1.48 -9.05 -18.01
N VAL A 96 -0.84 -10.20 -17.77
CA VAL A 96 0.59 -10.26 -17.42
C VAL A 96 1.43 -9.75 -18.57
N ASP A 97 1.16 -10.23 -19.79
CA ASP A 97 1.91 -9.81 -20.98
C ASP A 97 1.76 -8.31 -21.22
N ALA A 98 0.53 -7.77 -21.15
CA ALA A 98 0.29 -6.34 -21.32
C ALA A 98 1.00 -5.48 -20.26
N VAL A 99 1.07 -5.93 -19.01
CA VAL A 99 1.79 -5.23 -17.94
C VAL A 99 3.30 -5.32 -18.15
N ALA A 100 3.81 -6.48 -18.55
CA ALA A 100 5.23 -6.71 -18.81
C ALA A 100 5.72 -5.87 -20.00
N ASP A 101 4.96 -5.81 -21.10
CA ASP A 101 5.27 -5.00 -22.28
C ASP A 101 5.35 -3.49 -21.93
N GLU A 102 4.44 -3.01 -21.08
CA GLU A 102 4.47 -1.61 -20.62
C GLU A 102 5.68 -1.36 -19.71
N LEU A 103 6.06 -2.32 -18.86
CA LEU A 103 7.28 -2.22 -18.04
C LEU A 103 8.55 -2.22 -18.91
N ASP A 104 8.58 -3.00 -20.00
CA ASP A 104 9.67 -2.97 -20.98
C ASP A 104 9.76 -1.62 -21.69
N ALA A 105 8.62 -1.05 -22.09
CA ALA A 105 8.55 0.29 -22.69
C ALA A 105 9.04 1.40 -21.74
N LEU A 106 8.86 1.20 -20.42
CA LEU A 106 9.38 2.08 -19.37
C LEU A 106 10.84 1.78 -18.98
N HIS A 107 11.54 0.91 -19.72
CA HIS A 107 12.91 0.48 -19.44
C HIS A 107 13.05 -0.14 -18.04
N ARG A 108 12.13 -1.06 -17.69
CA ARG A 108 12.13 -1.86 -16.45
C ARG A 108 12.05 -3.38 -16.74
N PRO A 109 12.98 -3.95 -17.54
CA PRO A 109 12.89 -5.33 -18.01
C PRO A 109 12.98 -6.36 -16.87
N GLU A 110 13.75 -6.09 -15.82
CA GLU A 110 13.87 -7.01 -14.67
C GLU A 110 12.51 -7.22 -13.98
N ILE A 111 11.70 -6.17 -13.86
CA ILE A 111 10.36 -6.23 -13.27
C ILE A 111 9.39 -6.91 -14.24
N ALA A 112 9.52 -6.65 -15.55
CA ALA A 112 8.72 -7.30 -16.57
C ALA A 112 8.88 -8.84 -16.53
N ASP A 113 10.12 -9.31 -16.38
CA ASP A 113 10.45 -10.72 -16.28
C ASP A 113 9.91 -11.36 -15.00
N GLU A 114 9.99 -10.66 -13.86
CA GLU A 114 9.35 -11.11 -12.61
C GLU A 114 7.82 -11.25 -12.77
N ILE A 115 7.17 -10.29 -13.42
CA ILE A 115 5.72 -10.32 -13.67
C ILE A 115 5.35 -11.50 -14.58
N ARG A 116 6.13 -11.79 -15.64
CA ARG A 116 5.94 -12.96 -16.50
C ARG A 116 6.07 -14.27 -15.72
N ALA A 117 7.03 -14.34 -14.80
CA ALA A 117 7.27 -15.52 -13.97
C ALA A 117 6.16 -15.78 -12.92
N LEU A 118 5.23 -14.83 -12.68
CA LEU A 118 4.12 -15.03 -11.74
C LEU A 118 3.05 -15.99 -12.27
N ILE A 119 3.06 -16.33 -13.56
CA ILE A 119 2.14 -17.31 -14.11
C ILE A 119 2.78 -18.70 -14.00
N PRO A 120 2.17 -19.65 -13.27
CA PRO A 120 2.62 -21.02 -13.34
C PRO A 120 2.48 -21.53 -14.78
N GLU A 121 3.53 -22.16 -15.31
CA GLU A 121 3.41 -22.89 -16.57
C GLU A 121 2.22 -23.87 -16.47
N PRO A 122 1.42 -24.02 -17.54
CA PRO A 122 0.36 -25.01 -17.55
C PRO A 122 1.00 -26.35 -17.23
N THR A 123 0.63 -26.91 -16.07
CA THR A 123 1.15 -28.19 -15.62
C THR A 123 0.75 -29.20 -16.68
N THR A 124 1.72 -29.64 -17.47
CA THR A 124 1.53 -30.67 -18.48
C THR A 124 1.40 -32.00 -17.73
N THR A 125 0.28 -32.19 -17.07
CA THR A 125 -0.08 -33.42 -16.35
C THR A 125 -1.51 -33.76 -16.72
N ALA A 126 -1.66 -34.46 -17.85
CA ALA A 126 -2.68 -35.49 -18.12
C ALA A 126 -2.88 -35.67 -19.64
N LEU A 127 -1.87 -36.22 -20.34
CA LEU A 127 -2.06 -36.83 -21.67
C LEU A 127 -1.06 -37.98 -21.87
N GLU A 128 -0.89 -38.78 -20.82
CA GLU A 128 -0.36 -40.15 -20.92
C GLU A 128 -1.26 -41.06 -20.07
N ALA A 129 -2.39 -41.46 -20.65
CA ALA A 129 -3.21 -42.58 -20.20
C ALA A 129 -3.84 -43.25 -21.42
#